data_AF-A0A803MTV7-F1
#
_entry.id   AF-A0A803MTV7-F1
#
_cell.length_a   1.000
_cell.length_b   1.000
_cell.length_c   1.000
_cell.angle_alpha   90.00
_cell.angle_beta   90.00
_cell.angle_gamma   90.00
#
_symmetry.space_group_name_H-M   'P 1'
#
loop_
_entity.id
_entity.type
_entity.pdbx_description
1 polymer ?
#
loop_
_entity_poly.entity_id
_entity_poly.type
_entity_poly.pdbx_seq_one_letter_code
_entity_poly.pdbx_strand_id
1 'polypeptide(L)'
;MKYPEHGSMILEIIKEGKIVPSEVTVKLIQKAISFPDNQNHKFLIDGFPRTEENRLAYEQIIGADPNIVLFFDFPEEVMVNRILNRKHGRVDDNDETVKTRLKVFKELSLPVVKYYSKKGILHT
;
A
#
# COMPACT_ATOMS: atom_id res chain seq x y z
N MET A 1 -13.16 9.06 -14.81
CA MET A 1 -12.05 9.39 -13.89
C MET A 1 -11.70 10.87 -14.07
N LYS A 2 -11.98 11.75 -13.09
CA LYS A 2 -11.64 13.18 -13.12
C LYS A 2 -10.77 13.51 -11.91
N TYR A 3 -9.45 13.37 -12.02
CA TYR A 3 -8.49 13.75 -10.97
C TYR A 3 -7.22 14.42 -11.54
N PRO A 4 -7.32 15.58 -12.23
CA PRO A 4 -6.19 16.12 -13.00
C PRO A 4 -5.11 16.79 -12.13
N GLU A 5 -5.46 17.42 -11.01
CA GLU A 5 -4.55 18.36 -10.32
C GLU A 5 -3.47 17.67 -9.47
N HIS A 6 -3.78 16.57 -8.79
CA HIS A 6 -2.76 15.80 -8.06
C HIS A 6 -2.21 14.62 -8.87
N GLY A 7 -3.01 14.05 -9.78
CA GLY A 7 -2.58 12.96 -10.64
C GLY A 7 -1.38 13.36 -11.51
N SER A 8 -1.41 14.57 -12.07
CA SER A 8 -0.30 15.11 -12.89
C SER A 8 0.97 15.30 -12.07
N MET A 9 0.88 15.88 -10.86
CA MET A 9 2.03 16.08 -9.97
C MET A 9 2.64 14.76 -9.49
N ILE A 10 1.82 13.76 -9.14
CA ILE A 10 2.30 12.42 -8.76
C ILE A 10 2.99 11.74 -9.94
N LEU A 11 2.38 11.83 -11.13
CA LEU A 11 2.98 11.29 -12.35
C LEU A 11 4.29 11.99 -12.69
N GLU A 12 4.43 13.29 -12.44
CA GLU A 12 5.68 14.04 -12.60
C GLU A 12 6.73 13.61 -11.59
N ILE A 13 6.41 13.52 -10.30
CA ILE A 13 7.32 13.03 -9.26
C ILE A 13 7.81 11.61 -9.60
N ILE A 14 6.91 10.73 -10.04
CA ILE A 14 7.25 9.37 -10.49
C ILE A 14 8.10 9.40 -11.77
N LYS A 15 7.77 10.24 -12.76
CA LYS A 15 8.54 10.41 -14.01
C LYS A 15 9.95 10.94 -13.76
N GLU A 16 10.12 11.81 -12.77
CA GLU A 16 11.42 12.33 -12.33
C GLU A 16 12.22 11.34 -11.49
N GLY A 17 11.71 10.12 -11.27
CA GLY A 17 12.33 9.10 -10.44
C GLY A 17 12.37 9.46 -8.95
N LYS A 18 11.61 10.47 -8.53
CA LYS A 18 11.52 10.91 -7.14
C LYS A 18 10.51 10.04 -6.39
N ILE A 19 10.82 9.75 -5.13
CA ILE A 19 9.92 9.01 -4.25
C ILE A 19 8.78 9.95 -3.85
N VAL A 20 7.54 9.52 -4.04
CA VAL A 20 6.36 10.25 -3.56
C VAL A 20 6.37 10.23 -2.04
N PRO A 21 6.42 11.39 -1.35
CA PRO A 21 6.46 11.42 0.11
C PRO A 21 5.20 10.81 0.74
N SER A 22 5.37 10.14 1.88
CA SER A 22 4.27 9.45 2.59
C SER A 22 3.07 10.37 2.85
N GLU A 23 3.32 11.62 3.26
CA GLU A 23 2.27 12.59 3.54
C GLU A 23 1.38 12.90 2.32
N VAL A 24 1.97 12.94 1.12
CA VAL A 24 1.23 13.20 -0.11
C VAL A 24 0.28 12.03 -0.37
N THR A 25 0.78 10.80 -0.26
CA THR A 25 -0.04 9.59 -0.42
C THR A 25 -1.19 9.55 0.60
N VAL A 26 -0.92 9.85 1.88
CA VAL A 26 -1.94 9.83 2.93
C VAL A 26 -3.00 10.92 2.73
N LYS A 27 -2.62 12.13 2.30
CA LYS A 27 -3.59 13.20 1.96
C LYS A 27 -4.50 12.80 0.81
N LEU A 28 -4.00 12.04 -0.17
CA LEU A 28 -4.83 11.51 -1.25
C LEU A 28 -5.83 10.47 -0.74
N ILE A 29 -5.38 9.58 0.14
CA ILE A 29 -6.25 8.60 0.83
C ILE A 29 -7.33 9.34 1.64
N GLN A 30 -6.95 10.34 2.44
CA GLN A 30 -7.88 11.16 3.23
C GLN A 30 -8.95 11.81 2.36
N LYS A 31 -8.55 12.38 1.21
CA LYS A 31 -9.47 13.00 0.25
C LYS A 31 -10.41 11.98 -0.40
N ALA A 32 -9.92 10.78 -0.68
CA ALA A 32 -10.73 9.69 -1.24
C ALA A 32 -11.75 9.15 -0.22
N ILE A 33 -11.37 9.06 1.06
CA ILE A 33 -12.27 8.66 2.15
C ILE A 33 -13.33 9.75 2.40
N SER A 34 -12.93 11.02 2.40
CA SER A 34 -13.81 12.17 2.71
C SER A 34 -14.72 12.59 1.54
N PHE A 35 -14.77 11.83 0.45
CA PHE A 35 -15.48 12.24 -0.76
C PHE A 35 -17.00 12.27 -0.50
N PRO A 36 -17.69 13.42 -0.68
CA PRO A 36 -19.06 13.63 -0.20
C PRO A 36 -20.13 12.68 -0.77
N ASP A 37 -19.88 12.10 -1.94
CA ASP A 37 -20.84 11.22 -2.63
C ASP A 37 -20.78 9.75 -2.16
N ASN A 38 -19.86 9.40 -1.26
CA ASN A 38 -19.82 8.07 -0.66
C ASN A 38 -20.83 7.97 0.49
N GLN A 39 -22.06 7.53 0.17
CA GLN A 39 -23.03 7.06 1.19
C GLN A 39 -22.51 5.82 1.97
N ASN A 40 -21.43 5.20 1.48
CA ASN A 40 -20.79 4.04 2.08
C ASN A 40 -19.58 4.48 2.91
N HIS A 41 -19.71 4.45 4.24
CA HIS A 41 -18.64 4.80 5.18
C HIS A 41 -17.58 3.70 5.36
N LYS A 42 -17.59 2.66 4.50
CA LYS A 42 -16.66 1.53 4.53
C LYS A 42 -15.74 1.62 3.33
N PHE A 43 -14.45 1.46 3.57
CA PHE A 43 -13.42 1.49 2.54
C PHE A 43 -12.38 0.40 2.80
N LEU A 44 -11.74 -0.06 1.73
CA LEU A 44 -10.60 -0.97 1.78
C LEU A 44 -9.41 -0.22 1.18
N ILE A 45 -8.33 -0.12 1.95
CA ILE A 45 -7.06 0.41 1.46
C ILE A 45 -6.18 -0.78 1.10
N ASP A 46 -6.01 -1.01 -0.20
CA ASP A 46 -5.18 -2.11 -0.70
C ASP A 46 -3.71 -1.66 -0.85
N GLY A 47 -2.81 -2.40 -0.22
CA GLY A 47 -1.37 -2.20 -0.34
C GLY A 47 -0.84 -0.95 0.34
N PHE A 48 -1.50 -0.41 1.36
CA PHE A 48 -0.99 0.68 2.21
C PHE A 48 -1.47 0.49 3.65
N PRO A 49 -0.65 0.80 4.68
CA PRO A 49 0.74 1.28 4.62
C PRO A 49 1.76 0.18 4.31
N ARG A 50 2.85 0.50 3.59
CA ARG A 50 3.92 -0.45 3.24
C ARG A 50 5.20 -0.30 4.04
N THR A 51 5.36 0.82 4.74
CA THR A 51 6.54 1.17 5.54
C THR A 51 6.12 1.79 6.87
N GLU A 52 7.02 1.84 7.85
CA GLU A 52 6.76 2.54 9.12
C GLU A 52 6.48 4.04 8.91
N GLU A 53 7.18 4.69 7.97
CA GLU A 53 6.92 6.09 7.62
C GLU A 53 5.49 6.29 7.10
N ASN A 54 5.02 5.39 6.23
CA ASN A 54 3.63 5.41 5.75
C ASN A 54 2.63 5.23 6.90
N ARG A 55 2.90 4.30 7.82
CA ARG A 55 2.04 4.03 8.98
C ARG A 55 1.95 5.23 9.91
N LEU A 56 3.09 5.84 10.25
CA LEU A 56 3.15 7.03 11.10
C LEU A 56 2.40 8.20 10.46
N ALA A 57 2.62 8.46 9.18
CA ALA A 57 1.91 9.51 8.45
C ALA A 57 0.40 9.27 8.41
N TYR A 58 -0.02 8.00 8.22
CA TYR A 58 -1.42 7.61 8.26
C TYR A 58 -2.06 7.92 9.61
N GLU A 59 -1.46 7.43 10.71
CA GLU A 59 -1.99 7.65 12.06
C GLU A 59 -2.04 9.14 12.41
N GLN A 60 -1.03 9.92 12.00
CA GLN A 60 -0.99 11.36 12.26
C GLN A 60 -2.05 12.16 11.49
N ILE A 61 -2.26 11.86 10.20
CA ILE A 61 -3.14 12.66 9.33
C ILE A 61 -4.58 12.18 9.40
N ILE A 62 -4.80 10.87 9.44
CA ILE A 62 -6.15 10.29 9.55
C ILE A 62 -6.64 10.34 11.00
N GLY A 63 -5.73 10.27 11.98
CA GLY A 63 -6.07 10.36 13.40
C GLY A 63 -6.78 9.11 13.95
N ALA A 64 -6.75 7.99 13.23
CA ALA A 64 -7.40 6.75 13.62
C ALA A 64 -6.66 5.52 13.09
N ASP A 65 -6.80 4.42 13.82
CA ASP A 65 -6.39 3.09 13.35
C ASP A 65 -7.42 2.51 12.36
N PRO A 66 -6.99 1.62 11.43
CA PRO A 66 -7.94 0.78 10.72
C PRO A 66 -8.71 -0.12 11.69
N ASN A 67 -9.98 -0.43 11.38
CA ASN A 67 -10.75 -1.36 12.21
C ASN A 67 -10.22 -2.79 12.13
N ILE A 68 -9.73 -3.19 10.96
CA ILE A 68 -9.25 -4.54 10.64
C ILE A 68 -8.09 -4.41 9.66
N VAL A 69 -7.03 -5.20 9.85
CA VAL A 69 -5.95 -5.40 8.88
C VAL A 69 -5.96 -6.86 8.44
N LEU A 70 -6.12 -7.09 7.14
CA LEU A 70 -6.05 -8.42 6.53
C LEU A 70 -4.65 -8.65 5.99
N PHE A 71 -3.97 -9.70 6.47
CA PHE A 71 -2.63 -10.08 6.04
C PHE A 71 -2.62 -11.50 5.49
N PHE A 72 -2.55 -11.61 4.17
CA PHE A 72 -2.49 -12.91 3.51
C PHE A 72 -1.08 -13.50 3.60
N ASP A 73 -0.86 -14.39 4.57
CA ASP A 73 0.39 -15.12 4.73
C ASP A 73 0.36 -16.41 3.91
N PHE A 74 1.24 -16.49 2.91
CA PHE A 74 1.37 -17.66 2.04
C PHE A 74 2.84 -18.09 1.95
N PRO A 75 3.11 -19.40 1.73
CA PRO A 75 4.47 -19.84 1.43
C PRO A 75 5.10 -19.06 0.28
N GLU A 76 6.40 -18.74 0.39
CA GLU A 76 7.12 -17.94 -0.59
C GLU A 76 7.04 -18.53 -2.00
N GLU A 77 7.14 -19.86 -2.12
CA GLU A 77 6.98 -20.58 -3.38
C GLU A 77 5.62 -20.32 -4.06
N VAL A 78 4.53 -20.23 -3.27
CA VAL A 78 3.19 -19.95 -3.78
C VAL A 78 3.11 -18.52 -4.29
N MET A 79 3.71 -17.57 -3.56
CA MET A 79 3.75 -16.16 -3.96
C MET A 79 4.57 -15.95 -5.23
N VAL A 80 5.77 -16.56 -5.32
CA VAL A 80 6.64 -16.51 -6.50
C VAL A 80 5.91 -17.08 -7.72
N ASN A 81 5.37 -18.30 -7.60
CA ASN A 81 4.64 -18.95 -8.68
C ASN A 81 3.45 -18.12 -9.16
N ARG A 82 2.70 -17.47 -8.26
CA ARG A 82 1.58 -16.60 -8.63
C ARG A 82 2.02 -15.37 -9.42
N ILE A 83 3.18 -14.78 -9.09
CA ILE A 83 3.68 -13.62 -9.82
C ILE A 83 4.17 -14.03 -11.21
N LEU A 84 4.97 -15.09 -11.31
CA LEU A 84 5.54 -15.55 -12.58
C LEU A 84 4.47 -16.04 -13.58
N ASN A 85 3.34 -16.56 -13.08
CA ASN A 85 2.23 -17.03 -13.92
C ASN A 85 1.16 -15.95 -14.20
N ARG A 86 1.37 -14.70 -13.78
CA ARG A 86 0.38 -13.63 -13.95
C ARG A 86 0.31 -13.19 -15.42
N LYS A 87 -0.72 -13.63 -16.14
CA LYS A 87 -0.95 -13.33 -17.58
C LYS A 87 -1.52 -11.92 -17.86
N HIS A 88 -0.98 -10.87 -17.24
CA HIS A 88 -1.49 -9.48 -17.39
C HIS A 88 -0.48 -8.48 -18.00
N GLY A 89 0.64 -8.96 -18.57
CA GLY A 89 1.55 -8.10 -19.34
C GLY A 89 2.34 -7.08 -18.52
N ARG A 90 2.55 -7.35 -17.22
CA ARG A 90 3.43 -6.52 -16.40
C ARG A 90 4.89 -6.82 -16.73
N VAL A 91 5.61 -5.78 -17.14
CA VAL A 91 7.05 -5.85 -17.49
C VAL A 91 7.94 -6.28 -16.32
N ASP A 92 7.43 -6.19 -15.09
CA ASP A 92 8.15 -6.39 -13.85
C ASP A 92 7.79 -7.70 -13.12
N ASP A 93 7.09 -8.63 -13.80
CA ASP A 93 6.83 -9.97 -13.29
C ASP A 93 7.92 -10.95 -13.78
N ASN A 94 9.15 -10.77 -13.28
CA ASN A 94 10.32 -11.64 -13.52
C ASN A 94 11.02 -12.04 -12.21
N ASP A 95 11.87 -13.07 -12.24
CA ASP A 95 12.52 -13.64 -11.05
C ASP A 95 13.29 -12.62 -10.20
N GLU A 96 14.05 -11.73 -10.86
CA GLU A 96 14.86 -10.72 -10.18
C GLU A 96 13.98 -9.70 -9.44
N THR A 97 12.89 -9.28 -10.08
CA THR A 97 11.94 -8.34 -9.49
C THR A 97 11.17 -8.99 -8.36
N VAL A 98 10.77 -10.26 -8.49
CA VAL A 98 10.09 -11.00 -7.43
C VAL A 98 10.96 -11.10 -6.18
N LYS A 99 12.23 -11.49 -6.32
CA LYS A 99 13.17 -11.56 -5.20
C LYS A 99 13.34 -10.20 -4.53
N THR A 100 13.49 -9.14 -5.33
CA THR A 100 13.62 -7.77 -4.82
C THR A 100 12.37 -7.33 -4.06
N ARG A 101 11.17 -7.59 -4.60
CA ARG A 101 9.89 -7.28 -3.94
C ARG A 101 9.74 -8.03 -2.61
N LEU A 102 10.11 -9.31 -2.56
CA LEU A 102 10.07 -10.10 -1.33
C LEU A 102 11.04 -9.57 -0.28
N LYS A 103 12.26 -9.20 -0.69
CA LYS A 103 13.25 -8.58 0.21
C LYS A 103 12.72 -7.27 0.79
N VAL A 104 12.25 -6.36 -0.06
CA VAL A 104 11.70 -5.06 0.36
C VAL A 104 10.49 -5.25 1.28
N PHE A 105 9.62 -6.21 0.98
CA PHE A 105 8.47 -6.53 1.85
C PHE A 105 8.93 -7.00 3.23
N LYS A 106 9.93 -7.89 3.30
CA LYS A 106 10.48 -8.39 4.56
C LYS A 106 11.12 -7.27 5.39
N GLU A 107 11.80 -6.34 4.74
CA GLU A 107 12.52 -5.24 5.40
C GLU A 107 11.58 -4.12 5.86
N LEU A 108 10.61 -3.72 5.02
CA LEU A 108 9.83 -2.50 5.24
C LEU A 108 8.38 -2.75 5.66
N SER A 109 7.74 -3.80 5.13
CA SER A 109 6.32 -4.06 5.34
C SER A 109 6.05 -5.01 6.50
N LEU A 110 6.89 -6.03 6.74
CA LEU A 110 6.73 -6.92 7.88
C LEU A 110 6.76 -6.22 9.25
N PRO A 111 7.56 -5.17 9.50
CA PRO A 111 7.47 -4.39 10.74
C PRO A 111 6.07 -3.81 10.99
N VAL A 112 5.42 -3.29 9.94
CA VAL A 112 4.06 -2.75 9.99
C VAL A 112 3.04 -3.85 10.31
N VAL A 113 3.18 -5.02 9.67
CA VAL A 113 2.34 -6.20 9.97
C VAL A 113 2.48 -6.60 11.44
N LYS A 114 3.72 -6.68 11.96
CA LYS A 114 3.99 -7.00 13.37
C LYS A 114 3.42 -5.94 14.32
N TYR A 115 3.45 -4.67 13.94
CA TYR A 115 2.83 -3.59 14.72
C TYR A 115 1.32 -3.83 14.87
N TYR A 116 0.59 -4.06 13.78
CA TYR A 116 -0.85 -4.30 13.84
C TYR A 116 -1.22 -5.64 14.49
N SER A 117 -0.36 -6.65 14.38
CA SER A 117 -0.49 -7.91 15.13
C SER A 117 -0.47 -7.66 16.64
N LYS A 118 0.48 -6.85 17.13
CA LYS A 118 0.57 -6.48 18.56
C LYS A 118 -0.62 -5.67 19.06
N LYS A 119 -1.30 -4.94 18.18
CA LYS A 119 -2.54 -4.19 18.51
C LYS A 119 -3.79 -5.06 18.50
N GLY A 120 -3.70 -6.33 18.09
CA GLY A 120 -4.83 -7.25 18.08
C GLY A 120 -5.85 -7.00 16.98
N ILE A 121 -5.49 -6.26 15.93
CA ILE A 121 -6.38 -5.93 14.79
C ILE A 121 -5.94 -6.58 13.47
N LEU A 122 -4.89 -7.41 13.50
CA LEU A 122 -4.41 -8.18 12.36
C LEU A 122 -5.11 -9.54 12.28
N HIS A 123 -5.57 -9.90 11.09
CA HIS A 123 -6.14 -11.21 10.78
C HIS A 123 -5.46 -11.79 9.54
N THR A 124 -5.22 -13.10 9.54
CA THR A 124 -4.49 -13.82 8.50
C THR A 124 -5.34 -14.85 7.79
#